data_AF-A0A2A6JVN8-F1
#
_entry.id   AF-A0A2A6JVN8-F1
#
_cell.length_a   1.000
_cell.length_b   1.000
_cell.length_c   1.000
_cell.angle_alpha   90.00
_cell.angle_beta   90.00
_cell.angle_gamma   90.00
#
_symmetry.space_group_name_H-M   'P 1'
#
loop_
_entity.id
_entity.type
_entity.pdbx_description
1 polymer ?
#
loop_
_entity_poly.entity_id
_entity_poly.type
_entity_poly.pdbx_seq_one_letter_code
_entity_poly.pdbx_strand_id
1 'polypeptide(L)'
;MVETTNGRGRDMTSDLVADPDQKARFCAEIAALVPAVMSGDLTARMSADYADADLRRSAAVLNELIASIDDNLCDFNAAMAALAHGDLHAGMRDKHRGAFGQLQKNFNLALVTIRKVLGERGSDRFTDRATKFRRMLAGSGSTELAYEVRASDEDSRPIPSPPHDLWLKLAEALARFSV
;
A
#
# COMPACT_ATOMS: atom_id res chain seq x y z
N MET A 1 -41.51 -65.72 12.19
CA MET A 1 -40.17 -65.38 12.71
C MET A 1 -39.33 -65.06 11.47
N VAL A 2 -39.55 -63.88 10.86
CA VAL A 2 -38.65 -62.68 10.88
C VAL A 2 -37.22 -63.13 10.55
N GLU A 3 -36.64 -62.84 9.39
CA GLU A 3 -36.24 -61.50 8.94
C GLU A 3 -36.35 -61.29 7.42
N THR A 4 -36.90 -60.14 7.05
CA THR A 4 -36.81 -59.50 5.73
C THR A 4 -35.80 -58.34 5.80
N THR A 5 -35.49 -57.79 4.62
CA THR A 5 -34.80 -56.52 4.34
C THR A 5 -33.27 -56.63 4.24
N ASN A 6 -32.71 -56.74 3.03
CA ASN A 6 -32.54 -55.71 1.99
C ASN A 6 -31.38 -54.75 2.31
N GLY A 7 -30.43 -54.68 1.36
CA GLY A 7 -29.23 -53.85 1.46
C GLY A 7 -29.53 -52.36 1.47
N ARG A 8 -28.66 -51.60 2.13
CA ARG A 8 -28.55 -50.14 1.96
C ARG A 8 -27.18 -49.65 2.42
N GLY A 9 -26.44 -49.03 1.49
CA GLY A 9 -25.25 -48.19 1.70
C GLY A 9 -24.09 -48.88 2.40
N ARG A 10 -22.97 -49.22 1.78
CA ARG A 10 -22.04 -48.24 1.19
C ARG A 10 -22.13 -46.87 1.87
N ASP A 11 -21.96 -46.83 3.19
CA ASP A 11 -21.37 -45.65 3.84
C ASP A 11 -19.87 -45.66 3.50
N MET A 12 -19.64 -45.30 2.25
CA MET A 12 -18.39 -44.78 1.73
C MET A 12 -18.37 -43.26 1.98
N THR A 13 -18.99 -42.78 3.05
CA THR A 13 -18.51 -41.57 3.72
C THR A 13 -17.24 -42.02 4.42
N SER A 14 -16.15 -42.00 3.65
CA SER A 14 -14.84 -41.72 4.23
C SER A 14 -15.06 -40.49 5.10
N ASP A 15 -15.24 -40.70 6.40
CA ASP A 15 -14.88 -39.72 7.41
C ASP A 15 -13.41 -39.46 7.14
N LEU A 16 -13.19 -38.52 6.23
CA LEU A 16 -11.91 -37.89 5.96
C LEU A 16 -11.55 -37.37 7.34
N VAL A 17 -10.69 -38.10 8.03
CA VAL A 17 -10.23 -37.76 9.37
C VAL A 17 -9.58 -36.41 9.21
N ALA A 18 -10.36 -35.37 9.48
CA ALA A 18 -9.89 -34.02 9.58
C ALA A 18 -8.91 -34.05 10.73
N ASP A 19 -7.62 -34.16 10.40
CA ASP A 19 -6.55 -34.06 11.36
C ASP A 19 -6.73 -32.71 12.08
N PRO A 20 -7.11 -32.71 13.37
CA PRO A 20 -7.38 -31.48 14.10
C PRO A 20 -6.18 -30.54 14.07
N ASP A 21 -4.97 -31.08 13.90
CA ASP A 21 -3.73 -30.32 13.81
C ASP A 21 -3.64 -29.56 12.47
N GLN A 22 -4.11 -30.15 11.36
CA GLN A 22 -4.14 -29.46 10.05
C GLN A 22 -5.15 -28.32 10.02
N LYS A 23 -6.33 -28.51 10.60
CA LYS A 23 -7.34 -27.46 10.71
C LYS A 23 -6.86 -26.32 11.60
N ALA A 24 -6.25 -26.62 12.74
CA ALA A 24 -5.67 -25.61 13.63
C ALA A 24 -4.57 -24.80 12.94
N ARG A 25 -3.66 -25.48 12.21
CA ARG A 25 -2.62 -24.83 11.41
C ARG A 25 -3.20 -23.92 10.34
N PHE A 26 -4.18 -24.40 9.57
CA PHE A 26 -4.85 -23.61 8.54
C PHE A 26 -5.47 -22.32 9.11
N CYS A 27 -6.19 -22.43 10.24
CA CYS A 27 -6.76 -21.27 10.92
C CYS A 27 -5.69 -20.28 11.41
N ALA A 28 -4.57 -20.78 11.94
CA ALA A 28 -3.45 -19.94 12.38
C ALA A 28 -2.79 -19.21 11.19
N GLU A 29 -2.62 -19.88 10.06
CA GLU A 29 -2.08 -19.27 8.83
C GLU A 29 -3.00 -18.17 8.29
N ILE A 30 -4.33 -18.38 8.27
CA ILE A 30 -5.28 -17.32 7.91
C ILE A 30 -5.18 -16.13 8.88
N ALA A 31 -5.12 -16.41 10.19
CA ALA A 31 -5.04 -15.36 11.21
C ALA A 31 -3.76 -14.50 11.08
N ALA A 32 -2.67 -15.05 10.53
CA ALA A 32 -1.46 -14.31 10.20
C ALA A 32 -1.51 -13.65 8.81
N LEU A 33 -2.13 -14.31 7.82
CA LEU A 33 -2.24 -13.80 6.45
C LEU A 33 -3.10 -12.55 6.36
N VAL A 34 -4.28 -12.56 6.98
CA VAL A 34 -5.23 -11.45 6.92
C VAL A 34 -4.62 -10.11 7.35
N PRO A 35 -3.97 -9.98 8.53
CA PRO A 35 -3.36 -8.71 8.91
C PRO A 35 -2.22 -8.30 7.97
N ALA A 36 -1.43 -9.24 7.44
CA ALA A 36 -0.39 -8.92 6.46
C ALA A 36 -1.01 -8.31 5.19
N VAL A 37 -2.04 -8.94 4.61
CA VAL A 37 -2.74 -8.42 3.43
C VAL A 37 -3.42 -7.08 3.72
N MET A 38 -4.03 -6.92 4.90
CA MET A 38 -4.62 -5.64 5.32
C MET A 38 -3.58 -4.52 5.50
N SER A 39 -2.33 -4.86 5.85
CA SER A 39 -1.22 -3.90 5.85
C SER A 39 -0.60 -3.63 4.48
N GLY A 40 -1.09 -4.29 3.43
CA GLY A 40 -0.62 -4.12 2.06
C GLY A 40 0.48 -5.10 1.63
N ASP A 41 0.84 -6.08 2.47
CA ASP A 41 1.70 -7.17 2.05
C ASP A 41 0.89 -8.20 1.25
N LEU A 42 0.84 -7.98 -0.06
CA LEU A 42 0.20 -8.89 -1.01
C LEU A 42 1.16 -9.96 -1.52
N THR A 43 2.35 -10.09 -0.95
CA THR A 43 3.31 -11.17 -1.26
C THR A 43 3.14 -12.38 -0.33
N ALA A 44 2.49 -12.19 0.82
CA ALA A 44 2.18 -13.25 1.77
C ALA A 44 1.34 -14.37 1.14
N ARG A 45 1.67 -15.63 1.44
CA ARG A 45 0.98 -16.82 0.91
C ARG A 45 0.75 -17.84 2.03
N MET A 46 -0.37 -18.55 1.96
CA MET A 46 -0.61 -19.75 2.76
C MET A 46 0.19 -20.93 2.22
N SER A 47 0.51 -21.86 3.10
CA SER A 47 1.04 -23.16 2.73
C SER A 47 0.00 -23.97 1.92
N ALA A 48 0.48 -24.86 1.05
CA ALA A 48 -0.37 -25.76 0.26
C ALA A 48 -0.14 -27.24 0.58
N ASP A 49 0.56 -27.53 1.69
CA ASP A 49 0.99 -28.86 2.14
C ASP A 49 -0.04 -29.58 3.04
N TYR A 50 -1.34 -29.29 2.87
CA TYR A 50 -2.41 -29.96 3.62
C TYR A 50 -2.75 -31.32 2.99
N ALA A 51 -2.90 -32.35 3.83
CA ALA A 51 -3.38 -33.66 3.40
C ALA A 51 -4.87 -33.62 3.04
N ASP A 52 -5.65 -32.83 3.80
CA ASP A 52 -7.03 -32.53 3.48
C ASP A 52 -7.15 -31.73 2.17
N ALA A 53 -7.90 -32.28 1.21
CA ALA A 53 -8.05 -31.71 -0.12
C ALA A 53 -8.86 -30.39 -0.11
N ASP A 54 -9.79 -30.22 0.82
CA ASP A 54 -10.60 -29.02 0.95
C ASP A 54 -9.79 -27.87 1.57
N LEU A 55 -8.93 -28.17 2.56
CA LEU A 55 -8.00 -27.18 3.12
C LEU A 55 -7.00 -26.71 2.06
N ARG A 56 -6.38 -27.65 1.33
CA ARG A 56 -5.45 -27.32 0.25
C ARG A 56 -6.10 -26.50 -0.87
N ARG A 57 -7.34 -26.84 -1.25
CA ARG A 57 -8.10 -26.06 -2.22
C ARG A 57 -8.37 -24.65 -1.70
N SER A 58 -8.78 -24.52 -0.44
CA SER A 58 -9.07 -23.22 0.17
C SER A 58 -7.83 -22.32 0.23
N ALA A 59 -6.68 -22.88 0.63
CA ALA A 59 -5.41 -22.16 0.62
C ALA A 59 -5.01 -21.71 -0.81
N ALA A 60 -5.21 -22.57 -1.81
CA ALA A 60 -4.93 -22.24 -3.20
C ALA A 60 -5.80 -21.08 -3.71
N VAL A 61 -7.11 -21.11 -3.44
CA VAL A 61 -8.04 -20.03 -3.84
C VAL A 61 -7.70 -18.71 -3.15
N LEU A 62 -7.33 -18.74 -1.87
CA LEU A 62 -6.91 -17.54 -1.14
C LEU A 62 -5.62 -16.95 -1.73
N ASN A 63 -4.63 -17.80 -2.01
CA ASN A 63 -3.39 -17.38 -2.66
C ASN A 63 -3.63 -16.79 -4.07
N GLU A 64 -4.52 -17.39 -4.86
CA GLU A 64 -4.90 -16.88 -6.18
C GLU A 64 -5.61 -15.52 -6.08
N LEU A 65 -6.50 -15.34 -5.11
CA LEU A 65 -7.16 -14.07 -4.86
C LEU A 65 -6.16 -12.96 -4.54
N ILE A 66 -5.23 -13.22 -3.61
CA ILE A 66 -4.21 -12.22 -3.22
C ILE A 66 -3.29 -11.91 -4.39
N ALA A 67 -2.83 -12.94 -5.12
CA ALA A 67 -1.98 -12.74 -6.30
C ALA A 67 -2.68 -11.91 -7.39
N SER A 68 -3.98 -12.15 -7.62
CA SER A 68 -4.76 -11.34 -8.55
C SER A 68 -4.81 -9.88 -8.12
N ILE A 69 -5.03 -9.58 -6.83
CA ILE A 69 -5.02 -8.20 -6.32
C ILE A 69 -3.63 -7.57 -6.49
N ASP A 70 -2.58 -8.30 -6.15
CA ASP A 70 -1.17 -7.87 -6.27
C ASP A 70 -0.82 -7.49 -7.71
N ASP A 71 -1.13 -8.37 -8.67
CA ASP A 71 -0.87 -8.13 -10.10
C ASP A 71 -1.59 -6.87 -10.61
N ASN A 72 -2.87 -6.71 -10.26
CA ASN A 72 -3.65 -5.53 -10.68
C ASN A 72 -3.10 -4.23 -10.05
N LEU A 73 -2.65 -4.27 -8.80
CA LEU A 73 -2.07 -3.12 -8.12
C LEU A 73 -0.68 -2.78 -8.66
N CYS A 74 0.12 -3.80 -9.00
CA CYS A 74 1.43 -3.62 -9.64
C CYS A 74 1.32 -2.88 -10.97
N ASP A 75 0.34 -3.22 -11.82
CA ASP A 75 0.11 -2.49 -13.08
C ASP A 75 -0.27 -1.02 -12.84
N PHE A 76 -1.10 -0.74 -11.83
CA PHE A 76 -1.45 0.63 -11.46
C PHE A 76 -0.24 1.40 -10.93
N ASN A 77 0.56 0.79 -10.05
CA ASN A 77 1.79 1.37 -9.52
C ASN A 77 2.79 1.67 -10.64
N ALA A 78 2.94 0.77 -11.62
CA ALA A 78 3.79 1.01 -12.77
C ALA A 78 3.33 2.23 -13.59
N ALA A 79 2.03 2.35 -13.85
CA ALA A 79 1.46 3.49 -14.56
C ALA A 79 1.59 4.81 -13.78
N MET A 80 1.35 4.77 -12.46
CA MET A 80 1.57 5.91 -11.57
C MET A 80 3.03 6.34 -11.49
N ALA A 81 3.96 5.38 -11.44
CA ALA A 81 5.40 5.66 -11.46
C ALA A 81 5.81 6.34 -12.77
N ALA A 82 5.30 5.86 -13.91
CA ALA A 82 5.54 6.50 -15.21
C ALA A 82 5.02 7.94 -15.25
N LEU A 83 3.80 8.17 -14.74
CA LEU A 83 3.24 9.52 -14.58
C LEU A 83 4.12 10.40 -13.68
N ALA A 84 4.59 9.89 -12.54
CA ALA A 84 5.50 10.60 -11.64
C ALA A 84 6.85 10.92 -12.30
N HIS A 85 7.29 10.10 -13.26
CA HIS A 85 8.45 10.35 -14.10
C HIS A 85 8.19 11.33 -15.25
N GLY A 86 6.98 11.86 -15.36
CA GLY A 86 6.59 12.82 -16.38
C GLY A 86 6.09 12.18 -17.67
N ASP A 87 5.92 10.85 -17.71
CA ASP A 87 5.39 10.15 -18.86
C ASP A 87 3.86 10.18 -18.83
N LEU A 88 3.28 11.07 -19.63
CA LEU A 88 1.83 11.19 -19.78
C LEU A 88 1.24 10.20 -20.79
N HIS A 89 2.07 9.40 -21.46
CA HIS A 89 1.65 8.42 -22.48
C HIS A 89 1.58 7.00 -21.93
N ALA A 90 2.29 6.70 -20.84
CA ALA A 90 2.24 5.43 -20.14
C ALA A 90 0.93 5.24 -19.33
N GLY A 91 -0.13 4.85 -20.04
CA GLY A 91 -1.40 4.42 -19.45
C GLY A 91 -1.41 2.97 -19.00
N MET A 92 -2.48 2.58 -18.29
CA MET A 92 -2.75 1.18 -17.95
C MET A 92 -3.26 0.41 -19.19
N ARG A 93 -2.80 -0.84 -19.34
CA ARG A 93 -3.15 -1.74 -20.46
C ARG A 93 -4.61 -2.23 -20.35
N ASP A 94 -5.26 -2.48 -21.49
CA ASP A 94 -6.68 -2.89 -21.54
C ASP A 94 -6.92 -4.38 -21.26
N LYS A 95 -6.50 -4.82 -20.07
CA LYS A 95 -6.66 -6.19 -19.60
C LYS A 95 -7.55 -6.31 -18.36
N HIS A 96 -7.82 -5.20 -17.67
CA HIS A 96 -8.54 -5.23 -16.40
C HIS A 96 -10.06 -5.30 -16.60
N ARG A 97 -10.76 -5.88 -15.64
CA ARG A 97 -12.23 -6.07 -15.64
C ARG A 97 -12.81 -5.62 -14.30
N GLY A 98 -14.14 -5.44 -14.24
CA GLY A 98 -14.83 -5.02 -13.02
C GLY A 98 -14.30 -3.72 -12.44
N ALA A 99 -14.10 -3.68 -11.12
CA ALA A 99 -13.60 -2.51 -10.40
C ALA A 99 -12.22 -2.02 -10.90
N PHE A 100 -11.28 -2.94 -11.16
CA PHE A 100 -9.97 -2.60 -11.72
C PHE A 100 -10.08 -2.07 -13.15
N GLY A 101 -11.02 -2.58 -13.95
CA GLY A 101 -11.32 -2.03 -15.27
C GLY A 101 -11.85 -0.59 -15.21
N GLN A 102 -12.65 -0.24 -14.19
CA GLN A 102 -13.10 1.14 -13.99
C GLN A 102 -11.95 2.04 -13.54
N LEU A 103 -11.08 1.56 -12.64
CA LEU A 103 -9.86 2.28 -12.24
C LEU A 103 -8.96 2.57 -13.45
N GLN A 104 -8.73 1.56 -14.29
CA GLN A 104 -7.97 1.68 -15.54
C GLN A 104 -8.56 2.77 -16.46
N LYS A 105 -9.89 2.75 -16.68
CA LYS A 105 -10.57 3.76 -17.51
C LYS A 105 -10.42 5.17 -16.94
N ASN A 106 -10.62 5.33 -15.63
CA ASN A 106 -10.52 6.62 -14.96
C ASN A 106 -9.09 7.17 -15.03
N PHE A 107 -8.08 6.32 -14.78
CA PHE A 107 -6.67 6.71 -14.86
C PHE A 107 -6.28 7.13 -16.29
N ASN A 108 -6.63 6.31 -17.29
CA ASN A 108 -6.33 6.62 -18.69
C ASN A 108 -7.05 7.91 -19.16
N LEU A 109 -8.29 8.14 -18.71
CA LEU A 109 -9.02 9.39 -18.97
C LEU A 109 -8.34 10.60 -18.34
N ALA A 110 -7.83 10.47 -17.10
CA ALA A 110 -7.07 11.53 -16.44
C ALA A 110 -5.82 11.88 -17.25
N LEU A 111 -5.05 10.90 -17.72
CA LEU A 111 -3.88 11.15 -18.59
C LEU A 111 -4.26 11.88 -19.88
N VAL A 112 -5.33 11.45 -20.56
CA VAL A 112 -5.83 12.13 -21.77
C VAL A 112 -6.22 13.58 -21.45
N THR A 113 -6.91 13.80 -20.33
CA THR A 113 -7.37 15.13 -19.91
C THR A 113 -6.19 16.05 -19.62
N ILE A 114 -5.19 15.57 -18.87
CA ILE A 114 -3.96 16.32 -18.56
C ILE A 114 -3.25 16.71 -19.86
N ARG A 115 -3.03 15.76 -20.78
CA ARG A 115 -2.39 16.04 -22.08
C ARG A 115 -3.19 17.06 -22.89
N LYS A 116 -4.52 16.97 -22.90
CA LYS A 116 -5.39 17.89 -23.63
C LYS A 116 -5.32 19.31 -23.07
N VAL A 117 -5.30 19.45 -21.74
CA VAL A 117 -5.21 20.76 -21.06
C VAL A 117 -3.84 21.38 -21.26
N LEU A 118 -2.76 20.59 -21.19
CA LEU A 118 -1.40 21.07 -21.40
C LEU A 118 -1.09 21.35 -22.87
N GLY A 119 -1.76 20.66 -23.79
CA GLY A 119 -1.37 20.58 -25.19
C GLY A 119 0.00 19.89 -25.37
N GLU A 120 0.47 19.80 -26.61
CA GLU A 120 1.75 19.15 -26.94
C GLU A 120 2.92 19.85 -26.21
N ARG A 121 3.05 21.17 -26.38
CA ARG A 121 4.13 21.95 -25.77
C ARG A 121 4.13 21.92 -24.25
N GLY A 122 2.95 21.86 -23.62
CA GLY A 122 2.85 21.77 -22.17
C GLY A 122 3.20 20.37 -21.66
N SER A 123 2.85 19.32 -22.40
CA SER A 123 3.21 17.94 -22.10
C SER A 123 4.73 17.75 -22.15
N ASP A 124 5.40 18.27 -23.19
CA ASP A 124 6.87 18.21 -23.31
C ASP A 124 7.57 18.91 -22.14
N ARG A 125 7.08 20.10 -21.76
CA ARG A 125 7.60 20.87 -20.62
C ARG A 125 7.35 20.15 -19.29
N PHE A 126 6.24 19.43 -19.15
CA PHE A 126 5.95 18.63 -17.98
C PHE A 126 6.98 17.49 -17.83
N THR A 127 7.26 16.76 -18.91
CA THR A 127 8.27 15.70 -18.92
C THR A 127 9.69 16.23 -18.64
N ASP A 128 10.06 17.38 -19.22
CA ASP A 128 11.35 18.03 -18.95
C ASP A 128 11.48 18.42 -17.47
N ARG A 129 10.45 19.06 -16.90
CA ARG A 129 10.44 19.42 -15.48
C ARG A 129 10.51 18.22 -14.56
N ALA A 130 9.74 17.15 -14.83
CA ALA A 130 9.78 15.91 -14.05
C ALA A 130 11.18 15.27 -14.10
N THR A 131 11.81 15.25 -15.28
CA THR A 131 13.18 14.76 -15.46
C THR A 131 14.19 15.60 -14.69
N LYS A 132 14.10 16.93 -14.77
CA LYS A 132 14.97 17.84 -14.04
C LYS A 132 14.83 17.68 -12.53
N PHE A 133 13.59 17.61 -12.03
CA PHE A 133 13.29 17.41 -10.62
C PHE A 133 13.89 16.10 -10.09
N ARG A 134 13.72 15.00 -10.84
CA ARG A 134 14.35 13.72 -10.50
C ARG A 134 15.89 13.80 -10.46
N ARG A 135 16.52 14.48 -11.42
CA ARG A 135 17.98 14.70 -11.41
C ARG A 135 18.42 15.50 -10.18
N MET A 136 17.63 16.48 -9.75
CA MET A 136 17.89 17.22 -8.51
C MET A 136 17.81 16.29 -7.29
N LEU A 137 16.76 15.47 -7.18
CA LEU A 137 16.63 14.50 -6.09
C LEU A 137 17.78 13.48 -6.05
N ALA A 138 18.20 12.97 -7.22
CA ALA A 138 19.32 12.03 -7.32
C ALA A 138 20.68 12.68 -7.05
N GLY A 139 20.89 13.92 -7.52
CA GLY A 139 22.12 14.69 -7.30
C GLY A 139 22.31 15.16 -5.86
N SER A 140 21.21 15.35 -5.12
CA SER A 140 21.25 15.64 -3.69
C SER A 140 21.63 14.42 -2.82
N GLY A 141 21.54 13.19 -3.37
CA GLY A 141 21.90 11.95 -2.67
C GLY A 141 23.40 11.60 -2.69
N SER A 142 24.27 12.48 -3.21
CA SER A 142 25.72 12.24 -3.31
C SER A 142 26.59 13.27 -2.56
N THR A 143 25.98 14.10 -1.70
CA THR A 143 26.71 14.97 -0.76
C THR A 143 26.56 14.48 0.68
N GLU A 144 26.50 13.16 0.87
CA GLU A 144 26.53 12.52 2.19
C GLU A 144 27.73 11.57 2.25
N LEU A 145 28.92 12.15 2.41
CA LEU A 145 30.02 11.54 3.13
C LEU A 145 30.99 12.65 3.54
N ALA A 146 31.12 12.80 4.86
CA ALA A 146 31.92 13.76 5.64
C ALA A 146 31.27 15.11 6.00
N TYR A 147 30.12 15.08 6.66
CA TYR A 147 29.98 15.93 7.86
C TYR A 147 29.89 14.99 9.06
N GLU A 148 31.03 14.75 9.69
CA GLU A 148 31.09 14.15 11.01
C GLU A 148 30.29 15.09 11.92
N VAL A 149 29.10 14.67 12.35
CA VAL A 149 28.35 15.37 13.40
C VAL A 149 29.17 15.23 14.68
N ARG A 150 30.13 16.14 14.85
CA ARG A 150 30.59 16.53 16.17
C ARG A 150 29.45 17.32 16.79
N ALA A 151 28.77 16.71 17.75
CA ALA A 151 28.03 17.47 18.74
C ALA A 151 29.05 18.32 19.51
N SER A 152 29.31 19.53 19.02
CA SER A 152 29.85 20.59 19.86
C SER A 152 28.70 21.08 20.73
N ASP A 153 28.79 20.84 22.03
CA ASP A 153 27.89 21.30 23.10
C ASP A 153 27.91 22.83 23.29
N GLU A 154 27.86 23.64 22.22
CA GLU A 154 28.17 25.07 22.30
C GLU A 154 27.17 26.02 21.61
N ASP A 155 25.88 25.69 21.61
CA ASP A 155 24.86 26.69 21.23
C ASP A 155 23.58 26.71 22.09
N SER A 156 23.66 26.25 23.35
CA SER A 156 22.68 26.65 24.37
C SER A 156 23.02 28.06 24.89
N ARG A 157 22.83 29.09 24.07
CA ARG A 157 22.79 30.47 24.59
C ARG A 157 21.41 30.70 25.21
N PRO A 158 21.31 31.10 26.49
CA PRO A 158 20.03 31.45 27.09
C PRO A 158 19.40 32.61 26.31
N ILE A 159 18.12 32.45 25.95
CA ILE A 159 17.33 33.52 25.33
C ILE A 159 17.30 34.68 26.32
N PRO A 160 17.76 35.90 25.97
CA PRO A 160 17.74 37.01 26.90
C PRO A 160 16.29 37.36 27.23
N SER A 161 15.95 37.34 28.52
CA SER A 161 14.66 37.81 29.01
C SER A 161 14.42 39.24 28.54
N PRO A 162 13.22 39.58 28.03
CA PRO A 162 12.89 40.94 27.64
C PRO A 162 13.14 41.91 28.80
N PRO A 163 13.59 43.14 28.54
CA PRO A 163 13.81 44.13 29.59
C PRO A 163 12.50 44.38 30.37
N HIS A 164 12.62 44.56 31.69
CA HIS A 164 11.50 44.56 32.65
C HIS A 164 10.40 45.58 32.31
N ASP A 165 10.75 46.67 31.61
CA ASP A 165 9.81 47.71 31.17
C ASP A 165 8.85 47.23 30.06
N LEU A 166 9.25 46.22 29.29
CA LEU A 166 8.45 45.66 28.19
C LEU A 166 7.30 44.79 28.72
N TRP A 167 7.52 44.06 29.80
CA TRP A 167 6.49 43.29 30.49
C TRP A 167 5.44 44.16 31.15
N LEU A 168 5.85 45.28 31.76
CA LEU A 168 4.94 46.24 32.37
C LEU A 168 4.06 46.94 31.33
N LYS A 169 4.63 47.36 30.20
CA LYS A 169 3.87 47.97 29.08
C LYS A 169 2.86 47.00 28.47
N LEU A 170 3.21 45.73 28.35
CA LEU A 170 2.30 44.70 27.83
C LEU A 170 1.14 44.46 28.81
N ALA A 171 1.42 44.36 30.11
CA ALA A 171 0.38 44.18 31.13
C ALA A 171 -0.58 45.39 31.18
N GLU A 172 -0.06 46.61 31.07
CA GLU A 172 -0.88 47.83 31.05
C GLU A 172 -1.72 47.94 29.77
N ALA A 173 -1.16 47.56 28.60
CA ALA A 173 -1.88 47.53 27.34
C ALA A 173 -3.04 46.53 27.34
N LEU A 174 -2.83 45.34 27.94
CA LEU A 174 -3.87 44.32 28.07
C LEU A 174 -4.96 44.74 29.07
N ALA A 175 -4.61 45.44 30.16
CA ALA A 175 -5.59 45.97 31.10
C ALA A 175 -6.50 47.05 30.49
N ARG A 176 -5.99 47.86 29.54
CA ARG A 176 -6.76 48.89 28.83
C ARG A 176 -7.71 48.33 27.76
N PHE A 177 -7.51 47.08 27.33
CA PHE A 177 -8.37 46.41 26.35
C PHE A 177 -9.56 45.67 26.98
N SER A 178 -9.68 45.67 28.31
CA SER A 178 -10.77 45.03 29.05
C SER A 178 -11.83 46.04 29.52
N VAL A 179 -12.37 46.84 28.60
CA VAL A 179 -13.63 47.59 28.76
C VAL A 179 -14.52 47.33 27.56
#